data_AF-A0A357WZ38-F1
#
_entry.id   AF-A0A357WZ38-F1
#
_cell.length_a   1.000
_cell.length_b   1.000
_cell.length_c   1.000
_cell.angle_alpha   90.00
_cell.angle_beta   90.00
_cell.angle_gamma   90.00
#
_symmetry.space_group_name_H-M   'P 1'
#
loop_
_entity.id
_entity.type
_entity.pdbx_description
1 polymer ?
#
loop_
_entity_poly.entity_id
_entity_poly.type
_entity_poly.pdbx_seq_one_letter_code
_entity_poly.pdbx_strand_id
1 'polypeptide(L)'
;NYLYKLYARFLKRYQPRMFVFENVIGIESANGGTTWKNIQKYLKRVGYEIECHEQNAQTFGVLQNRRRMIIVGWLKKSGLKYPDFLKIKSDAVVNDLFTDLPKLHPGENSDKYAKTKASRYVLDSGIRTADDILTLHICRPNKERDIEIYRRA
;
A
#
# COMPACT_ATOMS: atom_id res chain seq x y z
N ASN A 1 -14.98 -15.26 7.07
CA ASN A 1 -13.66 -14.58 7.17
C ASN A 1 -12.99 -14.95 8.50
N TYR A 2 -11.89 -15.71 8.49
CA TYR A 2 -11.28 -16.37 9.68
C TYR A 2 -9.87 -15.87 10.02
N LEU A 3 -9.18 -15.20 9.09
CA LEU A 3 -7.76 -14.86 9.22
C LEU A 3 -7.45 -13.95 10.42
N TYR A 4 -8.35 -13.03 10.80
CA TYR A 4 -8.16 -12.17 11.97
C TYR A 4 -8.09 -12.97 13.29
N LYS A 5 -8.72 -14.16 13.37
CA LYS A 5 -8.63 -15.03 14.54
C LYS A 5 -7.25 -15.66 14.65
N LEU A 6 -6.66 -16.05 13.52
CA LEU A 6 -5.28 -16.55 13.46
C LEU A 6 -4.30 -15.45 13.85
N TYR A 7 -4.54 -14.22 13.38
CA TYR A 7 -3.74 -13.06 13.78
C TYR A 7 -3.82 -12.80 15.29
N ALA A 8 -5.02 -12.88 15.89
CA ALA A 8 -5.17 -12.75 17.35
C ALA A 8 -4.42 -13.85 18.12
N ARG A 9 -4.37 -15.09 17.59
CA ARG A 9 -3.57 -16.18 18.18
C ARG A 9 -2.07 -15.90 18.09
N PHE A 10 -1.60 -15.36 16.96
CA PHE A 10 -0.23 -14.91 16.78
C PHE A 10 0.13 -13.84 17.82
N LEU A 11 -0.70 -12.80 17.95
CA LEU A 11 -0.49 -11.73 18.93
C LEU A 11 -0.51 -12.24 20.36
N LYS A 12 -1.39 -13.19 20.70
CA LYS A 12 -1.41 -13.82 22.03
C LYS A 12 -0.11 -14.57 22.33
N ARG A 13 0.47 -15.25 21.35
CA ARG A 13 1.70 -16.04 21.53
C ARG A 13 2.93 -15.16 21.66
N TYR A 14 3.11 -14.18 20.78
CA TYR A 14 4.35 -13.42 20.69
C TYR A 14 4.34 -12.10 21.44
N GLN A 15 3.15 -11.58 21.77
CA GLN A 15 2.98 -10.34 22.53
C GLN A 15 3.89 -9.17 22.07
N PRO A 16 3.96 -8.84 20.76
CA PRO A 16 4.72 -7.67 20.32
C PRO A 16 4.23 -6.39 21.02
N ARG A 17 5.15 -5.46 21.30
CA ARG A 17 4.81 -4.16 21.93
C ARG A 17 3.77 -3.38 21.13
N MET A 18 3.88 -3.44 19.80
CA MET A 18 2.99 -2.80 18.84
C MET A 18 2.91 -3.67 17.58
N PHE A 19 1.79 -3.59 16.86
CA PHE A 19 1.61 -4.22 15.56
C PHE A 19 0.84 -3.28 14.61
N VAL A 20 0.96 -3.56 13.32
CA VAL A 20 0.17 -2.93 12.25
C VAL A 20 -0.62 -4.00 11.52
N PHE A 21 -1.88 -3.71 11.24
CA PHE A 21 -2.78 -4.53 10.46
C PHE A 21 -3.48 -3.65 9.42
N GLU A 22 -3.32 -3.99 8.14
CA GLU A 22 -3.88 -3.22 7.02
C GLU A 22 -5.09 -3.94 6.42
N ASN A 23 -6.08 -3.17 5.98
CA ASN A 23 -7.20 -3.70 5.20
C ASN A 23 -7.84 -2.62 4.31
N VAL A 24 -8.72 -3.05 3.40
CA VAL A 24 -9.55 -2.16 2.57
C VAL A 24 -10.55 -1.36 3.42
N ILE A 25 -11.01 -0.22 2.88
CA ILE A 25 -11.96 0.72 3.52
C ILE A 25 -13.22 -0.01 4.05
N GLY A 26 -13.68 -1.04 3.33
CA GLY A 26 -14.88 -1.80 3.70
C GLY A 26 -14.77 -2.68 4.95
N ILE A 27 -13.63 -2.72 5.67
CA ILE A 27 -13.50 -3.54 6.87
C ILE A 27 -14.49 -3.15 7.97
N GLU A 28 -14.79 -1.87 8.11
CA GLU A 28 -15.68 -1.36 9.17
C GLU A 28 -17.15 -1.70 8.91
N SER A 29 -17.56 -1.78 7.64
CA SER A 29 -18.93 -2.14 7.24
C SER A 29 -19.12 -3.63 6.95
N ALA A 30 -18.04 -4.41 6.85
CA ALA A 30 -18.08 -5.83 6.51
C ALA A 30 -18.99 -6.65 7.45
N ASN A 31 -19.94 -7.38 6.86
CA ASN A 31 -20.99 -8.13 7.57
C ASN A 31 -21.81 -7.25 8.53
N GLY A 32 -22.23 -6.06 8.07
CA GLY A 32 -22.98 -5.10 8.88
C GLY A 32 -22.18 -4.57 10.08
N GLY A 33 -20.85 -4.49 9.94
CA GLY A 33 -19.92 -4.08 11.00
C GLY A 33 -19.66 -5.13 12.10
N THR A 34 -20.25 -6.32 12.00
CA THR A 34 -20.02 -7.42 12.95
C THR A 34 -18.56 -7.87 12.94
N THR A 35 -17.90 -7.83 11.78
CA THR A 35 -16.50 -8.23 11.64
C THR A 35 -15.59 -7.32 12.45
N TRP A 36 -15.78 -6.00 12.32
CA TRP A 36 -14.97 -5.00 13.00
C TRP A 36 -15.13 -5.07 14.52
N LYS A 37 -16.39 -5.13 15.00
CA LYS A 37 -16.69 -5.34 16.43
C LYS A 37 -16.01 -6.58 17.00
N ASN A 38 -16.01 -7.68 16.23
CA ASN A 38 -15.33 -8.90 16.63
C ASN A 38 -13.81 -8.71 16.72
N ILE A 39 -13.18 -8.08 15.72
CA ILE A 39 -11.74 -7.80 15.73
C ILE A 39 -11.37 -7.01 16.99
N GLN A 40 -12.04 -5.89 17.25
CA GLN A 40 -11.82 -5.08 18.45
C GLN A 40 -11.93 -5.92 19.73
N LYS A 41 -12.98 -6.75 19.84
CA LYS A 41 -13.21 -7.62 20.99
C LYS A 41 -12.11 -8.65 21.19
N TYR A 42 -11.67 -9.33 20.13
CA TYR A 42 -10.63 -10.35 20.21
C TYR A 42 -9.28 -9.74 20.57
N LEU A 43 -8.91 -8.62 19.95
CA LEU A 43 -7.63 -7.94 20.21
C LEU A 43 -7.58 -7.38 21.63
N LYS A 44 -8.69 -6.79 22.12
CA LYS A 44 -8.83 -6.36 23.51
C LYS A 44 -8.67 -7.51 24.52
N ARG A 45 -9.14 -8.71 24.18
CA ARG A 45 -9.03 -9.92 25.01
C ARG A 45 -7.60 -10.45 25.10
N VAL A 46 -6.79 -10.26 24.06
CA VAL A 46 -5.38 -10.71 24.03
C VAL A 46 -4.39 -9.64 24.48
N GLY A 47 -4.87 -8.57 25.12
CA GLY A 47 -4.03 -7.60 25.82
C GLY A 47 -3.79 -6.28 25.11
N TYR A 48 -4.44 -6.03 23.97
CA TYR A 48 -4.15 -4.85 23.14
C TYR A 48 -5.23 -3.77 23.20
N GLU A 49 -4.79 -2.54 23.02
CA GLU A 49 -5.60 -1.42 22.54
C GLU A 49 -5.31 -1.26 21.04
N ILE A 50 -6.32 -0.80 20.29
CA ILE A 50 -6.19 -0.57 18.85
C ILE A 50 -6.88 0.72 18.47
N GLU A 51 -6.31 1.39 17.48
CA GLU A 51 -6.91 2.50 16.76
C GLU A 51 -6.88 2.21 15.26
N CYS A 52 -7.86 2.73 14.53
CA CYS A 52 -8.06 2.49 13.11
C CYS A 52 -8.32 3.82 12.44
N HIS A 53 -7.45 4.18 11.49
CA HIS A 53 -7.60 5.40 10.70
C HIS A 53 -7.44 5.07 9.23
N GLU A 54 -8.22 5.77 8.40
CA GLU A 54 -8.02 5.71 6.97
C GLU A 54 -6.75 6.48 6.58
N GLN A 55 -5.92 5.86 5.76
CA GLN A 55 -4.71 6.45 5.19
C GLN A 55 -4.78 6.38 3.67
N ASN A 56 -4.31 7.42 3.00
CA ASN A 56 -4.19 7.46 1.54
C ASN A 56 -2.72 7.51 1.14
N ALA A 57 -2.26 6.61 0.27
CA ALA A 57 -0.88 6.61 -0.22
C ALA A 57 -0.46 7.98 -0.80
N GLN A 58 -1.42 8.71 -1.41
CA GLN A 58 -1.17 10.06 -1.93
C GLN A 58 -0.71 11.07 -0.88
N THR A 59 -1.15 10.95 0.38
CA THR A 59 -0.71 11.86 1.45
C THR A 59 0.72 11.59 1.92
N PHE A 60 1.35 10.54 1.39
CA PHE A 60 2.73 10.13 1.65
C PHE A 60 3.61 10.28 0.40
N GLY A 61 3.21 11.13 -0.55
CA GLY A 61 4.00 11.43 -1.74
C GLY A 61 3.92 10.37 -2.84
N VAL A 62 3.16 9.28 -2.66
CA VAL A 62 2.99 8.25 -3.69
C VAL A 62 2.01 8.76 -4.76
N LEU A 63 2.37 8.64 -6.04
CA LEU A 63 1.54 9.05 -7.18
C LEU A 63 0.39 8.07 -7.46
N GLN A 64 -0.38 7.74 -6.42
CA GLN A 64 -1.52 6.84 -6.46
C GLN A 64 -2.56 7.22 -5.40
N ASN A 65 -3.82 7.35 -5.82
CA ASN A 65 -4.95 7.48 -4.91
C ASN A 65 -5.36 6.10 -4.37
N ARG A 66 -4.72 5.66 -3.29
CA ARG A 66 -4.96 4.35 -2.67
C ARG A 66 -5.27 4.52 -1.19
N ARG A 67 -6.56 4.44 -0.88
CA ARG A 67 -7.11 4.51 0.49
C ARG A 67 -7.14 3.13 1.15
N ARG A 68 -6.71 3.04 2.42
CA ARG A 68 -6.68 1.83 3.26
C ARG A 68 -6.97 2.16 4.72
N MET A 69 -7.58 1.21 5.43
CA MET A 69 -7.69 1.27 6.89
C MET A 69 -6.42 0.71 7.50
N ILE A 70 -5.70 1.55 8.24
CA ILE A 70 -4.49 1.18 8.95
C ILE A 70 -4.83 1.06 10.42
N ILE A 71 -4.83 -0.17 10.92
CA ILE A 71 -5.09 -0.50 12.31
C ILE A 71 -3.75 -0.65 13.00
N VAL A 72 -3.49 0.20 13.99
CA VAL A 72 -2.31 0.09 14.84
C VAL A 72 -2.79 -0.36 16.21
N GLY A 73 -2.13 -1.38 16.75
CA GLY A 73 -2.43 -1.84 18.10
C GLY A 73 -1.18 -1.99 18.94
N TRP A 74 -1.33 -1.76 20.24
CA TRP A 74 -0.24 -1.81 21.22
C TRP A 74 -0.70 -2.46 22.51
N LEU A 75 0.24 -2.97 23.30
CA LEU A 75 -0.07 -3.57 24.60
C LEU A 75 -0.69 -2.51 25.52
N LYS A 76 -1.75 -2.90 26.23
CA LYS A 76 -2.39 -2.02 27.22
C LYS A 76 -1.38 -1.53 28.25
N LYS A 77 -1.57 -0.30 28.73
CA LYS A 77 -0.71 0.35 29.73
C LYS A 77 0.75 0.55 29.27
N SER A 78 1.04 0.43 27.97
CA SER A 78 2.37 0.73 27.42
C SER A 78 2.66 2.21 27.25
N GLY A 79 1.63 3.08 27.34
CA GLY A 79 1.74 4.51 27.04
C GLY A 79 1.87 4.82 25.53
N LEU A 80 1.81 3.79 24.69
CA LEU A 80 1.82 3.95 23.24
C LEU A 80 0.44 4.43 22.74
N LYS A 81 0.45 5.06 21.56
CA LYS A 81 -0.72 5.57 20.88
C LYS A 81 -0.58 5.38 19.37
N TYR A 82 -1.64 5.68 18.63
CA TYR A 82 -1.55 5.73 17.19
C TYR A 82 -0.49 6.78 16.76
N PRO A 83 0.42 6.44 15.83
CA PRO A 83 1.47 7.35 15.43
C PRO A 83 0.92 8.52 14.62
N ASP A 84 1.51 9.69 14.84
CA ASP A 84 1.29 10.85 13.99
C ASP A 84 2.16 10.71 12.74
N PHE A 85 1.54 10.80 11.56
CA PHE A 85 2.28 10.67 10.30
C PHE A 85 2.57 12.03 9.66
N LEU A 86 3.81 12.19 9.18
CA LEU A 86 4.18 13.33 8.35
C LEU A 86 3.52 13.20 6.98
N LYS A 87 2.80 14.26 6.59
CA LYS A 87 2.21 14.35 5.25
C LYS A 87 3.23 14.91 4.29
N ILE A 88 3.41 14.23 3.16
CA ILE A 88 4.31 14.65 2.09
C ILE A 88 3.43 15.22 0.97
N LYS A 89 3.67 16.48 0.62
CA LYS A 89 3.11 17.10 -0.58
C LYS A 89 4.12 16.93 -1.70
N SER A 90 3.63 16.51 -2.86
CA SER A 90 4.42 16.38 -4.08
C SER A 90 3.62 16.99 -5.21
N ASP A 91 4.27 17.83 -6.01
CA ASP A 91 3.70 18.40 -7.23
C ASP A 91 3.99 17.51 -8.46
N ALA A 92 4.62 16.35 -8.24
CA ALA A 92 4.92 15.39 -9.29
C ALA A 92 3.65 14.76 -9.86
N VAL A 93 3.70 14.43 -11.14
CA VAL A 93 2.62 13.78 -11.89
C VAL A 93 2.99 12.36 -12.24
N VAL A 94 1.99 11.52 -12.52
CA VAL A 94 2.20 10.09 -12.82
C VAL A 94 3.27 9.86 -13.90
N ASN A 95 3.36 10.76 -14.89
CA ASN A 95 4.36 10.66 -15.96
C ASN A 95 5.81 10.75 -15.45
N ASP A 96 6.06 11.41 -14.31
CA ASP A 96 7.40 11.52 -13.71
C ASP A 96 8.00 10.16 -13.34
N LEU A 97 7.17 9.15 -13.05
CA LEU A 97 7.61 7.77 -12.81
C LEU A 97 8.23 7.10 -14.04
N PHE A 98 7.88 7.55 -15.24
CA PHE A 98 8.12 6.81 -16.49
C PHE A 98 9.05 7.55 -17.46
N THR A 99 9.49 8.76 -17.13
CA THR A 99 10.31 9.61 -18.01
C THR A 99 11.59 8.96 -18.54
N ASP A 100 12.24 8.13 -17.71
CA ASP A 100 13.48 7.40 -17.99
C ASP A 100 13.25 5.96 -18.44
N LEU A 101 11.99 5.51 -18.53
CA LEU A 101 11.67 4.17 -19.01
C LEU A 101 11.55 4.14 -20.53
N PRO A 102 12.08 3.11 -21.21
CA PRO A 102 11.89 2.97 -22.65
C PRO A 102 10.41 2.71 -22.96
N LYS A 103 9.94 3.20 -24.10
CA LYS A 103 8.60 2.87 -24.59
C LYS A 103 8.56 1.39 -24.96
N LEU A 104 7.46 0.72 -24.62
CA LEU A 104 7.21 -0.68 -24.94
C LEU A 104 5.85 -0.82 -25.63
N HIS A 105 5.78 -1.77 -26.55
CA HIS A 105 4.56 -2.30 -27.12
C HIS A 105 4.08 -3.53 -26.31
N PRO A 106 2.80 -3.94 -26.46
CA PRO A 106 2.30 -5.13 -25.78
C PRO A 106 3.14 -6.38 -26.09
N GLY A 107 3.57 -7.10 -25.06
CA GLY A 107 4.43 -8.28 -25.17
C GLY A 107 5.93 -7.98 -25.16
N GLU A 108 6.33 -6.71 -25.24
CA GLU A 108 7.74 -6.32 -25.17
C GLU A 108 8.24 -6.21 -23.73
N ASN A 109 9.56 -6.19 -23.58
CA ASN A 109 10.25 -5.94 -22.33
C ASN A 109 11.54 -5.17 -22.56
N SER A 110 12.08 -4.59 -21.50
CA SER A 110 13.44 -4.04 -21.49
C SER A 110 14.12 -4.22 -20.14
N ASP A 111 15.43 -4.42 -20.19
CA ASP A 111 16.35 -4.49 -19.07
C ASP A 111 17.25 -3.24 -18.97
N LYS A 112 16.98 -2.21 -19.78
CA LYS A 112 17.78 -0.98 -19.85
C LYS A 112 16.91 0.26 -19.80
N TYR A 113 17.32 1.22 -18.98
CA TYR A 113 16.73 2.56 -18.99
C TYR A 113 16.91 3.26 -20.34
N ALA A 114 16.00 4.19 -20.64
CA ALA A 114 16.14 5.09 -21.76
C ALA A 114 17.31 6.07 -21.52
N LYS A 115 17.75 6.75 -22.58
CA LYS A 115 18.77 7.81 -22.47
C LYS A 115 18.27 9.09 -21.80
N THR A 116 16.96 9.21 -21.62
CA THR A 116 16.33 10.34 -20.94
C THR A 116 16.72 10.36 -19.46
N LYS A 117 16.92 11.55 -18.91
CA LYS A 117 17.21 11.70 -17.48
C LYS A 117 15.98 11.34 -16.65
N ALA A 118 16.21 10.65 -15.54
CA ALA A 118 15.21 10.40 -14.50
C ALA A 118 14.62 11.71 -13.97
N SER A 119 13.32 11.70 -13.68
CA SER A 119 12.65 12.83 -13.06
C SER A 119 13.19 13.08 -11.65
N ARG A 120 13.01 14.31 -11.16
CA ARG A 120 13.39 14.65 -9.78
C ARG A 120 12.63 13.79 -8.76
N TYR A 121 11.37 13.48 -9.03
CA TYR A 121 10.53 12.66 -8.16
C TYR A 121 11.12 11.27 -7.89
N VAL A 122 11.54 10.54 -8.92
CA VAL A 122 12.05 9.17 -8.74
C VAL A 122 13.43 9.15 -8.05
N LEU A 123 14.20 10.23 -8.19
CA LEU A 123 15.48 10.41 -7.49
C LEU A 123 15.24 10.77 -6.01
N ASP A 124 14.41 11.78 -5.73
CA ASP A 124 14.17 12.27 -4.36
C ASP A 124 13.40 11.25 -3.51
N SER A 125 12.57 10.41 -4.13
CA SER A 125 11.87 9.30 -3.45
C SER A 125 12.72 8.04 -3.27
N GLY A 126 13.92 7.98 -3.87
CA GLY A 126 14.79 6.80 -3.85
C GLY A 126 14.28 5.62 -4.68
N ILE A 127 13.31 5.83 -5.58
CA ILE A 127 12.85 4.82 -6.55
C ILE A 127 13.96 4.51 -7.56
N ARG A 128 14.80 5.51 -7.88
CA ARG A 128 15.99 5.38 -8.73
C ARG A 128 17.23 5.73 -7.92
N THR A 129 18.32 5.02 -8.20
CA THR A 129 19.66 5.33 -7.70
C THR A 129 20.66 5.32 -8.86
N ALA A 130 21.89 5.79 -8.64
CA ALA A 130 22.92 5.84 -9.68
C ALA A 130 23.30 4.45 -10.19
N ASP A 131 23.23 3.43 -9.33
CA ASP A 131 23.59 2.04 -9.61
C ASP A 131 22.37 1.17 -9.93
N ASP A 132 21.20 1.80 -10.16
CA ASP A 132 19.95 1.08 -10.37
C ASP A 132 19.94 0.35 -11.73
N ILE A 133 19.38 -0.86 -11.73
CA ILE A 133 19.22 -1.68 -12.93
C ILE A 133 17.74 -1.80 -13.26
N LEU A 134 17.39 -1.66 -14.55
CA LEU A 134 16.01 -1.79 -14.95
C LEU A 134 15.59 -3.26 -14.93
N THR A 135 14.61 -3.58 -14.09
CA THR A 135 14.02 -4.91 -14.00
C THR A 135 12.50 -4.82 -14.12
N LEU A 136 11.88 -5.92 -14.56
CA LEU A 136 10.43 -6.10 -14.61
C LEU A 136 9.67 -5.05 -15.45
N HIS A 137 10.36 -4.32 -16.33
CA HIS A 137 9.73 -3.47 -17.34
C HIS A 137 9.25 -4.34 -18.49
N ILE A 138 8.13 -5.01 -18.26
CA ILE A 138 7.56 -6.05 -19.11
C ILE A 138 6.08 -5.70 -19.34
N CYS A 139 5.70 -5.57 -20.61
CA CYS A 139 4.31 -5.38 -20.99
C CYS A 139 3.64 -6.73 -21.27
N ARG A 140 2.48 -6.96 -20.66
CA ARG A 140 1.65 -8.12 -21.03
C ARG A 140 1.22 -8.00 -22.50
N PRO A 141 1.07 -9.13 -23.22
CA PRO A 141 0.33 -9.13 -24.48
C PRO A 141 -1.12 -8.70 -24.24
N ASN A 142 -1.68 -7.93 -25.17
CA ASN A 142 -3.09 -7.58 -25.17
C ASN A 142 -3.88 -8.68 -25.89
N LYS A 143 -5.01 -9.09 -25.32
CA LYS A 143 -5.97 -9.95 -26.02
C LYS A 143 -7.01 -9.07 -26.72
N GLU A 144 -7.62 -9.57 -27.79
CA GLU A 144 -8.60 -8.81 -28.59
C GLU A 144 -9.71 -8.18 -27.74
N ARG A 145 -10.24 -8.94 -26.78
CA ARG A 145 -11.23 -8.45 -25.83
C ARG A 145 -10.75 -7.23 -25.04
N ASP A 146 -9.50 -7.23 -24.57
CA ASP A 146 -8.93 -6.11 -23.81
C ASP A 146 -8.87 -4.86 -24.69
N ILE A 147 -8.39 -5.02 -25.93
CA ILE A 147 -8.31 -3.94 -26.92
C ILE A 147 -9.70 -3.36 -27.20
N GLU A 148 -10.72 -4.22 -27.35
CA GLU A 148 -12.09 -3.78 -27.57
C GLU A 148 -12.66 -2.99 -26.40
N ILE A 149 -12.42 -3.46 -25.17
CA ILE A 149 -12.85 -2.73 -23.95
C ILE A 149 -12.19 -1.34 -23.91
N TYR A 150 -10.89 -1.25 -24.17
CA TYR A 150 -10.16 0.03 -24.13
C TYR A 150 -10.58 1.01 -25.23
N ARG A 151 -11.06 0.54 -26.39
CA ARG A 151 -11.62 1.44 -27.44
C ARG A 151 -12.96 2.07 -27.07
N ARG A 152 -13.71 1.46 -26.16
CA ARG A 152 -15.05 1.90 -25.75
C ARG A 152 -15.04 2.82 -24.52
N ALA A 153 -13.92 2.87 -23.80
CA ALA A 153 -13.71 3.72 -22.64
C ALA A 153 -13.15 5.08 -23.07
#